data_AF-A0A953DN56-F1
#
_entry.id   AF-A0A953DN56-F1
#
_cell.length_a   1.000
_cell.length_b   1.000
_cell.length_c   1.000
_cell.angle_alpha   90.00
_cell.angle_beta   90.00
_cell.angle_gamma   90.00
#
_symmetry.space_group_name_H-M   'P 1'
#
loop_
_entity.id
_entity.type
_entity.pdbx_description
1 polymer ?
#
loop_
_entity_poly.entity_id
_entity_poly.type
_entity_poly.pdbx_seq_one_letter_code
_entity_poly.pdbx_strand_id
1 'polypeptide(L)'
;MEKELGETISQAYLSQLESGKRVHLTASTRDLLARFFKVHPGYLVSDPPDFSTDLLTDVAEESDRLATWLEASAEEWRAEPEIAGFFAALARTTDPRRYLALLSELLALPLSELEQIVQRLTAPGSSAAERELAP
;
A
#
# COMPACT_ATOMS: atom_id res chain seq x y z
N MET A 1 18.67 11.73 29.81
CA MET A 1 17.77 12.03 30.95
C MET A 1 18.41 12.92 31.99
N GLU A 2 19.47 12.51 32.68
CA GLU A 2 20.12 13.33 33.72
C GLU A 2 20.62 14.71 33.23
N LYS A 3 21.23 14.76 32.04
CA LYS A 3 21.68 16.03 31.43
C LYS A 3 20.55 16.96 30.94
N GLU A 4 19.34 16.46 30.74
CA GLU A 4 18.23 17.24 30.17
C GLU A 4 17.06 17.48 31.14
N LEU A 5 16.84 16.59 32.12
CA LEU A 5 15.72 16.63 33.06
C LEU A 5 16.15 16.50 34.54
N GLY A 6 17.43 16.19 34.81
CA GLY A 6 17.94 16.03 36.19
C GLY A 6 17.47 14.76 36.91
N GLU A 7 16.70 13.90 36.24
CA GLU A 7 16.14 12.67 36.81
C GLU A 7 16.86 11.43 36.24
N THR A 8 17.07 10.43 37.09
CA THR A 8 17.77 9.18 36.74
C THR A 8 16.81 7.99 36.85
N ILE A 9 16.72 7.21 35.77
CA ILE A 9 16.06 5.90 35.79
C ILE A 9 17.12 4.85 36.13
N SER A 10 16.81 3.92 37.04
CA SER A 10 17.76 2.87 37.39
C SER A 10 17.98 1.91 36.22
N GLN A 11 19.23 1.55 35.97
CA GLN A 11 19.61 0.61 34.91
C GLN A 11 18.92 -0.76 35.09
N ALA A 12 18.69 -1.19 36.33
CA ALA A 12 17.92 -2.39 36.65
C ALA A 12 16.46 -2.31 36.18
N TYR A 13 15.85 -1.12 36.22
CA TYR A 13 14.49 -0.90 35.75
C TYR A 13 14.40 -0.95 34.21
N LEU A 14 15.39 -0.39 33.51
CA LEU A 14 15.48 -0.49 32.04
C LEU A 14 15.69 -1.93 31.58
N SER A 15 16.59 -2.67 32.23
CA SER A 15 16.85 -4.08 31.91
C SER A 15 15.62 -4.98 32.09
N GLN A 16 14.75 -4.68 33.06
CA GLN A 16 13.49 -5.40 33.27
C GLN A 16 12.43 -5.11 32.20
N LEU A 17 12.47 -3.91 31.61
CA LEU A 17 11.59 -3.52 30.51
C LEU A 17 12.04 -4.20 29.20
N GLU A 18 13.34 -4.14 28.90
CA GLU A 18 13.93 -4.72 27.69
C GLU A 18 13.87 -6.26 27.67
N SER A 19 14.03 -6.90 28.84
CA SER A 19 13.92 -8.36 28.96
C SER A 19 12.49 -8.89 28.96
N GLY A 20 11.48 -8.02 28.82
CA GLY A 20 10.06 -8.41 28.75
C GLY A 20 9.47 -8.91 30.08
N LYS A 21 10.24 -8.90 31.19
CA LYS A 21 9.75 -9.27 32.52
C LYS A 21 8.70 -8.30 33.07
N ARG A 22 8.65 -7.07 32.54
CA ARG A 22 7.60 -6.08 32.83
C ARG A 22 7.03 -5.52 31.54
N VAL A 23 5.75 -5.77 31.31
CA VAL A 23 5.01 -5.38 30.09
C VAL A 23 4.55 -3.91 30.14
N HIS A 24 4.49 -3.30 31.32
CA HIS A 24 3.98 -1.94 31.50
C HIS A 24 4.95 -1.03 32.25
N LEU A 25 5.07 0.20 31.75
CA LEU A 25 5.77 1.30 32.42
C LEU A 25 4.98 1.76 33.66
N THR A 26 5.68 2.04 34.77
CA THR A 26 5.07 2.76 35.90
C THR A 26 4.69 4.18 35.48
N ALA A 27 3.69 4.76 36.16
CA ALA A 27 3.20 6.10 35.85
C ALA A 27 4.30 7.18 35.91
N SER A 28 5.22 7.08 36.88
CA SER A 28 6.34 8.01 37.04
C SER A 28 7.37 7.89 35.92
N THR A 29 7.71 6.67 35.49
CA THR A 29 8.65 6.48 34.37
C THR A 29 8.04 6.90 33.04
N ARG A 30 6.73 6.67 32.86
CA ARG A 30 6.00 7.13 31.67
C ARG A 30 6.00 8.64 31.55
N ASP A 31 5.74 9.36 32.64
CA ASP A 31 5.76 10.83 32.65
C ASP A 31 7.16 11.38 32.35
N LEU A 32 8.19 10.78 32.94
CA LEU A 32 9.57 11.16 32.71
C LEU A 32 10.02 10.95 31.25
N LEU A 33 9.69 9.79 30.66
CA LEU A 33 9.97 9.50 29.25
C LEU A 33 9.18 10.42 28.31
N ALA A 34 7.92 10.73 28.64
CA ALA A 34 7.08 11.66 27.88
C ALA A 34 7.70 13.06 27.83
N ARG A 35 8.20 13.55 28.97
CA ARG A 35 8.91 14.84 29.06
C ARG A 35 10.23 14.83 28.30
N PHE A 36 10.97 13.72 28.33
CA PHE A 36 12.24 13.56 27.60
C PHE A 36 12.05 13.56 26.08
N PHE A 37 11.12 12.73 25.59
CA PHE A 37 10.82 12.63 24.16
C PHE A 37 9.86 13.72 23.65
N LYS A 38 9.38 14.60 24.54
CA LYS A 38 8.41 15.67 24.25
C LYS A 38 7.13 15.16 23.60
N VAL A 39 6.68 13.98 24.02
CA VAL A 39 5.46 13.32 23.55
C VAL A 39 4.41 13.31 24.67
N HIS A 40 3.13 13.22 24.33
CA HIS A 40 2.10 13.08 25.35
C HIS A 40 2.23 11.71 26.06
N PRO A 41 2.08 11.60 27.39
CA PRO A 41 2.22 10.33 28.12
C PRO A 41 1.31 9.21 27.61
N GLY A 42 0.20 9.56 26.96
CA GLY A 42 -0.71 8.62 26.31
C GLY A 42 -0.13 7.88 25.09
N TYR A 43 0.95 8.37 24.48
CA TYR A 43 1.65 7.68 23.39
C TYR A 43 2.69 6.65 23.87
N LEU A 44 2.93 6.58 25.18
CA LEU A 44 3.85 5.61 25.81
C LEU A 44 3.06 4.50 26.50
N VAL A 45 2.02 4.03 25.83
CA VAL A 45 1.15 2.93 26.28
C VAL A 45 1.37 1.78 25.33
N SER A 46 1.36 0.54 25.85
CA SER A 46 1.33 -0.64 25.01
C SER A 46 0.07 -0.59 24.16
N ASP A 47 0.22 -0.67 22.85
CA ASP A 47 -0.90 -0.74 21.93
C ASP A 47 -1.87 -1.84 22.38
N PRO A 48 -3.19 -1.57 22.47
CA PRO A 48 -4.19 -2.61 22.62
C PRO A 48 -3.95 -3.72 21.58
N PRO A 49 -4.27 -4.99 21.87
CA PRO A 49 -4.08 -6.08 20.90
C PRO A 49 -4.83 -5.84 19.57
N ASP A 50 -5.83 -4.96 19.59
CA ASP A 50 -6.67 -4.61 18.45
C ASP A 50 -6.29 -3.23 17.84
N PHE A 51 -5.16 -2.65 18.25
CA PHE A 51 -4.69 -1.37 17.71
C PHE A 51 -4.06 -1.59 16.34
N SER A 52 -4.84 -1.34 15.29
CA SER A 52 -4.31 -1.21 13.94
C SER A 52 -3.68 0.16 13.76
N THR A 53 -2.43 0.20 13.31
CA THR A 53 -1.74 1.43 12.89
C THR A 53 -2.18 1.95 11.52
N ASP A 54 -3.11 1.25 10.86
CA ASP A 54 -3.58 1.63 9.54
C ASP A 54 -4.57 2.80 9.69
N LEU A 55 -4.10 3.99 9.31
CA LEU A 55 -4.94 5.18 9.18
C LEU A 55 -6.08 4.88 8.21
N LEU A 56 -7.32 4.88 8.70
CA LEU A 56 -8.55 4.84 7.90
C LEU A 56 -8.74 6.14 7.07
N THR A 57 -7.86 6.36 6.09
CA THR A 57 -8.00 7.32 4.99
C THR A 57 -8.03 6.59 3.63
N ASP A 58 -8.36 5.29 3.66
CA ASP A 58 -7.92 4.31 2.66
C ASP A 58 -8.52 4.42 1.24
N VAL A 59 -9.66 5.06 1.00
CA VAL A 59 -10.26 4.90 -0.35
C VAL A 59 -9.74 5.93 -1.36
N ALA A 60 -9.43 7.16 -0.93
CA ALA A 60 -8.95 8.21 -1.82
C ALA A 60 -7.41 8.25 -1.89
N GLU A 61 -6.71 8.14 -0.75
CA GLU A 61 -5.25 8.16 -0.71
C GLU A 61 -4.63 6.91 -1.36
N GLU A 62 -5.30 5.76 -1.27
CA GLU A 62 -4.78 4.52 -1.85
C GLU A 62 -4.89 4.53 -3.39
N SER A 63 -5.88 5.22 -3.97
CA SER A 63 -5.97 5.42 -5.42
C SER A 63 -4.82 6.28 -5.94
N ASP A 64 -4.55 7.40 -5.28
CA ASP A 64 -3.44 8.29 -5.63
C ASP A 64 -2.08 7.60 -5.43
N ARG A 65 -1.94 6.79 -4.37
CA ARG A 65 -0.73 5.99 -4.13
C ARG A 65 -0.48 4.98 -5.25
N LEU A 66 -1.51 4.25 -5.66
CA LEU A 66 -1.40 3.25 -6.73
C LEU A 66 -1.07 3.90 -8.06
N ALA A 67 -1.75 5.00 -8.42
CA ALA A 67 -1.47 5.74 -9.64
C ALA A 67 -0.02 6.25 -9.67
N THR A 68 0.44 6.85 -8.57
CA THR A 68 1.83 7.34 -8.43
C THR A 68 2.84 6.20 -8.58
N TRP A 69 2.56 5.04 -7.97
CA TRP A 69 3.43 3.87 -8.11
C TRP A 69 3.48 3.36 -9.56
N LEU A 70 2.33 3.28 -10.24
CA LEU A 70 2.27 2.84 -11.65
C LEU A 70 3.04 3.78 -12.58
N GLU A 71 2.97 5.10 -12.37
CA GLU A 71 3.75 6.07 -13.14
C GLU A 71 5.26 5.91 -12.91
N ALA A 72 5.68 5.75 -11.65
CA ALA A 72 7.07 5.53 -11.31
C ALA A 72 7.59 4.20 -11.90
N SER A 73 6.79 3.13 -11.87
CA SER A 73 7.13 1.86 -12.49
C SER A 73 7.25 1.99 -14.01
N ALA A 74 6.34 2.71 -14.67
CA ALA A 74 6.46 2.92 -16.12
C ALA A 74 7.81 3.55 -16.52
N GLU A 75 8.34 4.43 -15.68
CA GLU A 75 9.64 5.08 -15.89
C GLU A 75 10.83 4.16 -15.60
N GLU A 76 10.71 3.27 -14.61
CA GLU A 76 11.70 2.23 -14.32
C GLU A 76 11.86 1.26 -15.49
N TRP A 77 10.73 0.85 -16.09
CA TRP A 77 10.67 -0.10 -17.20
C TRP A 77 10.86 0.54 -18.57
N ARG A 78 11.39 1.76 -18.68
CA ARG A 78 11.55 2.49 -19.96
C ARG A 78 12.36 1.72 -21.02
N ALA A 79 13.23 0.80 -20.60
CA ALA A 79 13.99 -0.08 -21.50
C ALA A 79 13.11 -1.14 -22.20
N GLU A 80 11.95 -1.45 -21.63
CA GLU A 80 10.96 -2.43 -22.13
C GLU A 80 9.64 -1.72 -22.43
N PRO A 81 9.46 -1.18 -23.65
CA PRO A 81 8.38 -0.25 -23.96
C PRO A 81 6.97 -0.87 -23.84
N GLU A 82 6.84 -2.19 -24.01
CA GLU A 82 5.56 -2.90 -23.82
C GLU A 82 5.12 -2.85 -22.35
N ILE A 83 6.05 -3.10 -21.43
CA ILE A 83 5.81 -3.10 -19.98
C ILE A 83 5.57 -1.67 -19.49
N ALA A 84 6.43 -0.73 -19.90
CA ALA A 84 6.27 0.69 -19.57
C ALA A 84 4.93 1.24 -20.08
N GLY A 85 4.55 0.88 -21.31
CA GLY A 85 3.28 1.27 -21.92
C GLY A 85 2.08 0.73 -21.15
N PHE A 86 2.13 -0.53 -20.71
CA PHE A 86 1.08 -1.13 -19.89
C PHE A 86 0.89 -0.37 -18.57
N PHE A 87 1.96 -0.14 -17.80
CA PHE A 87 1.88 0.60 -16.53
C PHE A 87 1.39 2.04 -16.72
N ALA A 88 1.89 2.74 -17.75
CA ALA A 88 1.46 4.10 -18.06
C ALA A 88 -0.03 4.16 -18.47
N ALA A 89 -0.53 3.17 -19.21
CA ALA A 89 -1.94 3.09 -19.57
C ALA A 89 -2.82 2.84 -18.34
N LEU A 90 -2.38 1.94 -17.46
CA LEU A 90 -3.10 1.62 -16.23
C LEU A 90 -3.16 2.83 -15.29
N ALA A 91 -2.07 3.58 -15.12
CA ALA A 91 -2.00 4.78 -14.29
C ALA A 91 -2.99 5.88 -14.71
N ARG A 92 -3.29 5.98 -16.02
CA ARG A 92 -4.19 7.01 -16.58
C ARG A 92 -5.67 6.63 -16.53
N THR A 93 -5.98 5.44 -16.07
CA THR A 93 -7.36 4.92 -16.05
C THR A 93 -8.05 5.35 -14.76
N THR A 94 -9.38 5.59 -14.80
CA THR A 94 -10.14 6.06 -13.63
C THR A 94 -10.20 5.05 -12.48
N ASP A 95 -10.09 3.75 -12.78
CA ASP A 95 -10.14 2.68 -11.78
C ASP A 95 -9.14 1.56 -12.13
N PRO A 96 -7.84 1.76 -11.87
CA PRO A 96 -6.81 0.78 -12.21
C PRO A 96 -6.97 -0.55 -11.49
N ARG A 97 -7.54 -0.55 -10.27
CA ARG A 97 -7.77 -1.77 -9.48
C ARG A 97 -8.73 -2.73 -10.19
N ARG A 98 -9.78 -2.20 -10.80
CA ARG A 98 -10.73 -3.01 -11.56
C ARG A 98 -10.08 -3.71 -12.76
N TYR A 99 -9.14 -3.04 -13.44
CA TYR A 99 -8.39 -3.65 -14.54
C TYR A 99 -7.41 -4.72 -14.05
N LEU A 100 -6.75 -4.49 -12.90
CA LEU A 100 -5.89 -5.50 -12.27
C LEU A 100 -6.67 -6.75 -11.83
N ALA A 101 -7.87 -6.56 -11.29
CA ALA A 101 -8.75 -7.68 -10.93
C ALA A 101 -9.15 -8.48 -12.17
N LEU A 102 -9.57 -7.81 -13.25
CA LEU A 102 -9.88 -8.48 -14.51
C LEU A 102 -8.66 -9.19 -15.10
N LEU A 103 -7.48 -8.58 -15.05
CA LEU A 103 -6.24 -9.20 -15.51
C LEU A 103 -5.94 -10.48 -14.72
N SER A 104 -6.21 -10.49 -13.41
CA SER A 104 -6.00 -11.66 -12.57
C SER A 104 -6.91 -12.82 -12.98
N GLU A 105 -8.18 -12.54 -13.30
CA GLU A 105 -9.12 -13.53 -13.86
C GLU A 105 -8.67 -14.02 -15.25
N LEU A 106 -8.17 -13.11 -16.09
CA LEU A 106 -7.65 -13.46 -17.41
C LEU A 106 -6.41 -14.37 -17.30
N LEU A 107 -5.51 -14.09 -16.36
CA LEU A 107 -4.31 -14.91 -16.12
C LEU A 107 -4.64 -16.32 -15.63
N ALA A 108 -5.85 -16.56 -15.11
CA ALA A 108 -6.31 -17.90 -14.78
C ALA A 108 -6.70 -18.74 -16.02
N LEU A 109 -6.92 -18.09 -17.17
CA LEU A 109 -7.20 -18.77 -18.43
C LEU A 109 -5.90 -19.25 -19.09
N PRO A 110 -5.93 -20.36 -19.86
CA PRO A 110 -4.77 -20.79 -20.62
C PRO A 110 -4.43 -19.75 -21.70
N LEU A 111 -3.13 -19.50 -21.90
CA LEU A 111 -2.64 -18.46 -22.80
C LEU A 111 -3.21 -18.58 -24.23
N SER A 112 -3.37 -19.81 -24.73
CA SER A 112 -3.94 -20.09 -26.05
C SER A 112 -5.38 -19.61 -26.23
N GLU A 113 -6.17 -19.54 -25.15
CA GLU A 113 -7.53 -19.00 -25.20
C GLU A 113 -7.50 -17.47 -25.21
N LEU A 114 -6.62 -16.85 -24.42
CA LEU A 114 -6.42 -15.40 -24.42
C LEU A 114 -5.96 -14.89 -25.78
N GLU A 115 -5.00 -15.58 -26.42
CA GLU A 115 -4.51 -15.24 -27.75
C GLU A 115 -5.63 -15.29 -28.79
N GLN A 116 -6.52 -16.29 -28.72
CA GLN A 116 -7.68 -16.37 -29.61
C GLN A 116 -8.67 -15.23 -29.39
N ILE A 117 -8.92 -14.86 -28.13
CA ILE A 117 -9.78 -13.72 -27.79
C ILE A 117 -9.19 -12.42 -28.36
N VAL A 118 -7.90 -12.16 -28.12
CA VAL A 118 -7.20 -10.98 -28.64
C VAL A 118 -7.19 -10.98 -30.16
N GLN A 119 -6.94 -12.13 -30.79
CA GLN A 119 -6.94 -12.24 -32.25
C GLN A 119 -8.32 -11.91 -32.84
N ARG A 120 -9.41 -12.34 -32.22
CA ARG A 120 -10.77 -12.00 -32.66
C ARG A 120 -11.10 -10.52 -32.47
N LEU A 121 -10.63 -9.91 -31.38
CA LEU A 121 -10.84 -8.48 -31.11
C LEU A 121 -10.02 -7.57 -32.02
N THR A 122 -8.81 -8.02 -32.40
CA THR A 122 -7.87 -7.25 -33.23
C THR A 122 -8.03 -7.55 -34.73
N ALA A 123 -8.73 -8.63 -35.09
CA ALA A 123 -9.02 -8.94 -36.49
C ALA A 123 -9.92 -7.85 -37.11
N PRO A 124 -9.50 -7.20 -38.20
CA PRO A 124 -10.33 -6.23 -38.89
C PRO A 124 -11.45 -6.95 -39.64
N GLY A 125 -12.62 -7.16 -39.01
CA GLY A 125 -13.66 -7.92 -39.71
C GLY A 125 -15.00 -8.24 -39.05
N SER A 126 -15.49 -7.51 -38.02
CA SER A 126 -16.85 -7.81 -37.50
C SER A 126 -17.66 -6.62 -36.96
N SER A 127 -17.37 -5.39 -37.40
CA SER A 127 -18.23 -4.22 -37.09
C SER A 127 -18.75 -3.47 -38.33
N ALA A 128 -18.22 -3.76 -39.53
CA ALA A 128 -18.63 -3.06 -40.75
C ALA A 128 -19.68 -3.82 -41.58
N ALA A 129 -19.84 -5.13 -41.40
CA ALA A 129 -20.71 -5.95 -42.25
C ALA A 129 -22.21 -5.96 -41.84
N GLU A 130 -22.57 -5.49 -40.64
CA GLU A 130 -23.98 -5.48 -40.18
C GLU A 130 -24.71 -4.15 -40.43
N ARG A 131 -24.04 -3.13 -41.01
CA ARG A 131 -24.69 -1.85 -41.37
C ARG A 131 -25.18 -1.76 -42.81
N GLU A 132 -24.97 -2.79 -43.64
CA GLU A 132 -25.37 -2.80 -45.06
C GLU A 132 -26.42 -3.86 -45.39
N LEU A 133 -27.24 -4.27 -44.42
CA LEU A 133 -28.43 -5.08 -44.67
C LEU A 133 -29.61 -4.68 -43.77
N ALA A 134 -30.09 -3.46 -43.95
CA ALA A 134 -31.47 -3.10 -43.62
C ALA A 134 -32.10 -2.47 -44.89
N PRO A 135 -33.21 -3.03 -45.41
CA PRO A 135 -33.84 -2.60 -46.66
C PRO A 135 -34.52 -1.22 -46.57
#